data_AF-A0A6P2B1B6-F1
#
_entry.id   AF-A0A6P2B1B6-F1
#
_cell.length_a   1.000
_cell.length_b   1.000
_cell.length_c   1.000
_cell.angle_alpha   90.00
_cell.angle_beta   90.00
_cell.angle_gamma   90.00
#
_symmetry.space_group_name_H-M   'P 1'
#
loop_
_entity.id
_entity.type
_entity.pdbx_description
1 polymer ?
#
loop_
_entity_poly.entity_id
_entity_poly.type
_entity_poly.pdbx_seq_one_letter_code
_entity_poly.pdbx_strand_id
1 'polypeptide(L)'
;MSKNRVQQLMQSALDGDLDERAQAELNRIMDDDPSQVAEYDAQKQVDDLLRLPPMERAPGRLGVAIMARIGQVLADQQRRKGMSSELSEAQLRVAVQLVTVTTLPLLAGAGYLLLNAHSNPQAIERLLAPALALLVMVIDAMTIMLEQAEALYEDDPQLALALLTLIPSTLLLMAQEILQGAENGQL
;
A
#
# COMPACT_ATOMS: atom_id res chain seq x y z
N MET A 1 -25.83 13.51 29.83
CA MET A 1 -25.34 12.38 29.02
C MET A 1 -24.23 12.88 28.10
N SER A 2 -23.19 12.08 27.86
CA SER A 2 -22.16 12.42 26.86
C SER A 2 -22.76 12.27 25.46
N LYS A 3 -22.56 13.25 24.56
CA LYS A 3 -23.02 13.17 23.16
C LYS A 3 -22.57 11.88 22.46
N ASN A 4 -21.37 11.40 22.79
CA ASN A 4 -20.82 10.16 22.26
C ASN A 4 -21.62 8.91 22.67
N ARG A 5 -22.28 8.93 23.83
CA ARG A 5 -23.06 7.78 24.31
C ARG A 5 -24.37 7.64 23.53
N VAL A 6 -25.01 8.76 23.19
CA VAL A 6 -26.25 8.73 22.41
C VAL A 6 -25.98 8.29 20.97
N GLN A 7 -24.89 8.78 20.38
CA GLN A 7 -24.45 8.37 19.05
C GLN A 7 -24.16 6.86 18.97
N GLN A 8 -23.55 6.27 20.02
CA GLN A 8 -23.34 4.83 20.10
C GLN A 8 -24.67 4.05 20.14
N LEU A 9 -25.65 4.52 20.91
CA LEU A 9 -26.96 3.88 20.99
C LEU A 9 -27.71 3.95 19.64
N MET A 10 -27.61 5.08 18.93
CA MET A 10 -28.17 5.23 17.58
C MET A 10 -27.54 4.25 16.58
N GLN A 11 -26.20 4.14 16.57
CA GLN A 11 -25.49 3.23 15.67
C GLN A 11 -25.83 1.77 15.95
N SER A 12 -25.79 1.35 17.22
CA SER A 12 -26.16 -0.01 17.61
C SER A 12 -27.63 -0.35 17.28
N ALA A 13 -28.51 0.66 17.19
CA ALA A 13 -29.89 0.46 16.76
C ALA A 13 -30.02 0.25 15.25
N LEU A 14 -29.18 0.91 14.44
CA LEU A 14 -29.13 0.69 12.98
C LEU A 14 -28.52 -0.68 12.64
N ASP A 15 -27.51 -1.10 13.40
CA ASP A 15 -26.85 -2.40 13.25
C ASP A 15 -27.72 -3.57 13.74
N GLY A 16 -28.77 -3.32 14.52
CA GLY A 16 -29.68 -4.34 15.06
C GLY A 16 -29.17 -5.05 16.32
N ASP A 17 -28.12 -4.51 16.95
CA ASP A 17 -27.43 -5.09 18.11
C ASP A 17 -27.89 -4.48 19.45
N LEU A 18 -29.05 -3.81 19.46
CA LEU A 18 -29.56 -3.12 20.63
C LEU A 18 -30.35 -4.07 21.56
N ASP A 19 -30.06 -4.04 22.86
CA ASP A 19 -30.84 -4.78 23.85
C ASP A 19 -32.14 -4.02 24.27
N GLU A 20 -33.11 -4.73 24.85
CA GLU A 20 -34.42 -4.17 25.20
C GLU A 20 -34.34 -2.97 26.17
N ARG A 21 -33.29 -2.93 27.01
CA ARG A 21 -33.06 -1.85 27.98
C ARG A 21 -32.49 -0.60 27.32
N ALA A 22 -31.52 -0.77 26.43
CA ALA A 22 -30.93 0.29 25.63
C ALA A 22 -31.95 0.86 24.62
N GLN A 23 -32.88 0.04 24.13
CA GLN A 23 -33.99 0.51 23.28
C GLN A 23 -34.92 1.45 24.04
N ALA A 24 -35.28 1.10 25.28
CA ALA A 24 -36.09 1.97 26.12
C ALA A 24 -35.36 3.28 26.48
N GLU A 25 -34.04 3.21 26.68
CA GLU A 25 -33.20 4.39 26.90
C GLU A 25 -33.14 5.30 25.66
N LEU A 26 -32.93 4.73 24.48
CA LEU A 26 -32.89 5.46 23.21
C LEU A 26 -34.23 6.14 22.91
N ASN A 27 -35.35 5.43 23.09
CA ASN A 27 -36.69 5.99 22.87
C ASN A 27 -36.95 7.17 23.81
N ARG A 28 -36.54 7.06 25.08
CA ARG A 28 -36.67 8.17 26.04
C ARG A 28 -35.85 9.39 25.64
N ILE A 29 -34.64 9.18 25.11
CA ILE A 29 -33.79 10.28 24.62
C ILE A 29 -34.41 10.94 23.37
N MET A 30 -35.01 10.14 22.50
CA MET A 30 -35.73 10.61 21.31
C MET A 30 -36.99 11.41 21.66
N ASP A 31 -37.70 11.03 22.73
CA ASP A 31 -38.86 11.78 23.23
C ASP A 31 -38.46 13.14 23.85
N ASP A 32 -37.28 13.20 24.47
CA ASP A 32 -36.78 14.41 25.14
C ASP A 32 -36.12 15.43 24.17
N ASP A 33 -35.59 15.00 23.01
CA ASP A 33 -34.86 15.85 22.05
C ASP A 33 -35.27 15.61 20.59
N PRO A 34 -36.19 16.42 20.03
CA PRO A 34 -36.65 16.30 18.65
C PRO A 34 -35.56 16.47 17.59
N SER A 35 -34.44 17.14 17.92
CA SER A 35 -33.34 17.34 16.98
C SER A 35 -32.55 16.05 16.71
N GLN A 36 -32.50 15.17 17.70
CA GLN A 36 -31.83 13.87 17.63
C GLN A 36 -32.67 12.82 16.89
N VAL A 37 -33.99 12.97 16.89
CA VAL A 37 -34.90 12.18 16.04
C VAL A 37 -34.62 12.45 14.57
N ALA A 38 -34.50 13.72 14.17
CA ALA A 38 -34.22 14.09 12.78
C ALA A 38 -32.86 13.57 12.29
N GLU A 39 -31.83 13.56 13.16
CA GLU A 39 -30.53 13.00 12.84
C GLU A 39 -30.57 11.47 12.67
N TYR A 40 -31.28 10.78 13.55
CA TYR A 40 -31.46 9.33 13.46
C TYR A 40 -32.26 8.91 12.22
N ASP A 41 -33.32 9.64 11.89
CA ASP A 41 -34.12 9.37 10.68
C ASP A 41 -33.30 9.54 9.40
N ALA A 42 -32.43 10.56 9.34
CA ALA A 42 -31.52 10.76 8.23
C ALA A 42 -30.50 9.60 8.09
N GLN A 43 -29.95 9.13 9.22
CA GLN A 43 -29.02 7.99 9.22
C GLN A 43 -29.70 6.70 8.79
N LYS A 44 -30.92 6.45 9.26
CA LYS A 44 -31.73 5.30 8.86
C LYS A 44 -32.05 5.32 7.36
N GLN A 45 -32.40 6.48 6.82
CA GLN A 45 -32.64 6.63 5.38
C GLN A 45 -31.40 6.29 4.54
N VAL A 46 -30.21 6.65 5.01
CA VAL A 46 -28.95 6.29 4.34
C VAL A 46 -28.66 4.80 4.44
N ASP A 47 -28.84 4.19 5.62
CA ASP A 47 -28.66 2.75 5.81
C ASP A 47 -29.62 1.93 4.91
N ASP A 48 -30.89 2.32 4.84
CA ASP A 48 -31.87 1.70 3.95
C ASP A 48 -31.46 1.79 2.47
N LEU A 49 -30.85 2.91 2.05
CA LEU A 49 -30.32 3.08 0.70
C LEU A 49 -29.10 2.18 0.43
N LEU A 50 -28.25 1.96 1.42
CA LEU A 50 -27.04 1.13 1.31
C LEU A 50 -27.35 -0.37 1.39
N ARG A 51 -28.46 -0.75 2.04
CA ARG A 51 -28.95 -2.14 2.09
C ARG A 51 -29.58 -2.61 0.77
N LEU A 52 -29.94 -1.68 -0.12
CA LEU A 52 -30.39 -2.05 -1.46
C LEU A 52 -29.23 -2.75 -2.20
N PRO A 53 -29.44 -3.95 -2.76
CA PRO A 53 -28.40 -4.62 -3.52
C PRO A 53 -27.93 -3.72 -4.66
N PRO A 54 -26.62 -3.68 -4.96
CA PRO A 54 -26.09 -2.80 -5.99
C PRO A 54 -26.82 -3.06 -7.30
N MET A 55 -27.38 -2.01 -7.89
CA MET A 55 -28.11 -2.08 -9.16
C MET A 55 -27.20 -2.46 -10.34
N GLU A 56 -25.89 -2.34 -10.16
CA GLU A 56 -24.89 -2.81 -11.12
C GLU A 56 -24.58 -4.29 -10.90
N ARG A 57 -25.08 -5.13 -11.82
CA ARG A 57 -24.50 -6.45 -11.99
C ARG A 57 -23.09 -6.30 -12.54
N ALA A 58 -22.13 -6.91 -11.85
CA ALA A 58 -20.78 -7.06 -12.40
C ALA A 58 -20.89 -7.62 -13.83
N PRO A 59 -20.20 -7.03 -14.82
CA PRO A 59 -20.28 -7.47 -16.21
C PRO A 59 -19.96 -8.96 -16.28
N GLY A 60 -20.74 -9.76 -17.03
CA GLY A 60 -20.59 -11.23 -17.06
C GLY A 60 -19.19 -11.73 -17.49
N ARG A 61 -18.37 -10.85 -18.06
CA ARG A 61 -16.97 -11.09 -18.44
C ARG A 61 -15.98 -10.87 -17.30
N LEU A 62 -16.40 -10.30 -16.17
CA LEU A 62 -15.54 -10.00 -15.01
C LEU A 62 -15.01 -11.28 -14.37
N GLY A 63 -15.85 -12.31 -14.22
CA GLY A 63 -15.41 -13.62 -13.75
C GLY A 63 -14.36 -14.25 -14.68
N VAL A 64 -14.54 -14.12 -16.00
CA VAL A 64 -13.57 -14.58 -17.00
C VAL A 64 -12.28 -13.77 -16.96
N ALA A 65 -12.37 -12.45 -16.79
CA ALA A 65 -11.22 -11.57 -16.66
C ALA A 65 -10.41 -11.84 -15.38
N ILE A 66 -11.10 -12.10 -14.26
CA ILE A 66 -10.48 -12.50 -13.00
C ILE A 66 -9.79 -13.86 -13.16
N MET A 67 -10.47 -14.86 -13.75
CA MET A 67 -9.87 -16.18 -13.97
C MET A 67 -8.68 -16.13 -14.95
N ALA A 68 -8.76 -15.30 -15.98
CA ALA A 68 -7.64 -15.06 -16.89
C ALA A 68 -6.46 -14.42 -16.15
N ARG A 69 -6.72 -13.43 -15.28
CA ARG A 69 -5.68 -12.79 -14.46
C ARG A 69 -5.07 -13.74 -13.43
N ILE A 70 -5.88 -14.58 -12.79
CA ILE A 70 -5.42 -15.63 -11.87
C ILE A 70 -4.55 -16.64 -12.62
N GLY A 71 -4.98 -17.08 -13.80
CA GLY A 71 -4.21 -17.97 -14.67
C GLY A 71 -2.86 -17.36 -15.09
N GLN A 72 -2.83 -16.07 -15.44
CA GLN A 72 -1.61 -15.33 -15.73
C GLN A 72 -0.66 -15.29 -14.53
N VAL A 73 -1.18 -14.94 -13.33
CA VAL A 73 -0.38 -14.89 -12.10
C VAL A 73 0.18 -16.28 -11.75
N LEU A 74 -0.60 -17.35 -11.94
CA LEU A 74 -0.14 -18.73 -11.74
C LEU A 74 0.92 -19.15 -12.77
N ALA A 75 0.74 -18.79 -14.04
CA ALA A 75 1.71 -19.06 -15.10
C ALA A 75 3.03 -18.32 -14.86
N ASP A 76 2.97 -17.06 -14.45
CA ASP A 76 4.15 -16.26 -14.11
C ASP A 76 4.85 -16.79 -12.85
N GLN A 77 4.10 -17.25 -11.84
CA GLN A 77 4.68 -17.94 -10.68
C GLN A 77 5.33 -19.27 -11.05
N GLN A 78 4.74 -20.04 -11.96
CA GLN A 78 5.33 -21.30 -12.44
C GLN A 78 6.59 -21.06 -13.28
N ARG A 79 6.61 -20.03 -14.14
CA ARG A 79 7.83 -19.62 -14.87
C ARG A 79 8.93 -19.18 -13.91
N ARG A 80 8.60 -18.39 -12.89
CA ARG A 80 9.55 -18.01 -11.82
C ARG A 80 10.06 -19.22 -11.04
N LYS A 81 9.22 -20.22 -10.78
CA LYS A 81 9.65 -21.50 -10.16
C LYS A 81 10.53 -22.33 -11.10
N GLY A 82 10.26 -22.35 -12.40
CA GLY A 82 11.13 -22.99 -13.40
C GLY A 82 12.51 -22.32 -13.50
N MET A 83 12.54 -20.99 -13.51
CA MET A 83 13.76 -20.18 -13.53
C MET A 83 14.57 -20.28 -12.22
N SER A 84 13.90 -20.51 -11.09
CA SER A 84 14.58 -20.81 -9.80
C SER A 84 15.26 -22.19 -9.75
N SER A 85 15.04 -23.06 -10.75
CA SER A 85 15.70 -24.37 -10.81
C SER A 85 17.14 -24.29 -11.33
N GLU A 86 17.51 -23.24 -12.06
CA GLU A 86 18.84 -23.09 -12.66
C GLU A 86 19.76 -22.17 -11.85
N LEU A 87 19.19 -21.22 -11.10
CA LEU A 87 19.92 -20.47 -10.09
C LEU A 87 20.11 -21.35 -8.85
N SER A 88 21.36 -21.55 -8.44
CA SER A 88 21.65 -22.26 -7.19
C SER A 88 20.93 -21.56 -6.03
N GLU A 89 20.37 -22.32 -5.08
CA GLU A 89 19.78 -21.80 -3.85
C GLU A 89 20.73 -20.82 -3.11
N ALA A 90 22.04 -21.03 -3.26
CA ALA A 90 23.08 -20.13 -2.78
C ALA A 90 23.09 -18.76 -3.50
N GLN A 91 22.93 -18.72 -4.82
CA GLN A 91 22.90 -17.48 -5.61
C GLN A 91 21.65 -16.65 -5.28
N LEU A 92 20.49 -17.30 -5.14
CA LEU A 92 19.25 -16.62 -4.73
C LEU A 92 19.40 -16.01 -3.32
N ARG A 93 19.97 -16.76 -2.37
CA ARG A 93 20.21 -16.29 -1.00
C ARG A 93 21.17 -15.09 -0.98
N VAL A 94 22.22 -15.13 -1.80
CA VAL A 94 23.19 -14.03 -1.93
C VAL A 94 22.54 -12.79 -2.55
N ALA A 95 21.76 -12.94 -3.62
CA ALA A 95 21.04 -11.84 -4.25
C ALA A 95 20.06 -11.17 -3.28
N VAL A 96 19.28 -11.97 -2.53
CA VAL A 96 18.35 -11.45 -1.50
C VAL A 96 19.10 -10.72 -0.39
N GLN A 97 20.23 -11.25 0.08
CA GLN A 97 21.05 -10.58 1.10
C GLN A 97 21.64 -9.26 0.58
N LEU A 98 22.14 -9.21 -0.65
CA LEU A 98 22.67 -7.99 -1.28
C LEU A 98 21.60 -6.91 -1.39
N VAL A 99 20.40 -7.26 -1.89
CA VAL A 99 19.28 -6.32 -1.94
C VAL A 99 18.94 -5.84 -0.53
N THR A 100 18.77 -6.74 0.43
CA THR A 100 18.41 -6.39 1.82
C THR A 100 19.42 -5.43 2.46
N VAL A 101 20.71 -5.71 2.32
CA VAL A 101 21.80 -4.87 2.86
C VAL A 101 21.82 -3.49 2.18
N THR A 102 21.42 -3.39 0.92
CA THR A 102 21.39 -2.12 0.18
C THR A 102 20.13 -1.30 0.50
N THR A 103 18.98 -1.94 0.65
CA THR A 103 17.71 -1.24 0.90
C THR A 103 17.57 -0.77 2.35
N LEU A 104 18.21 -1.46 3.31
CA LEU A 104 18.15 -1.09 4.73
C LEU A 104 18.65 0.35 5.03
N PRO A 105 19.82 0.78 4.54
CA PRO A 105 20.29 2.16 4.70
C PRO A 105 19.34 3.20 4.09
N LEU A 106 18.76 2.90 2.92
CA LEU A 106 17.78 3.76 2.27
C LEU A 106 16.53 3.95 3.14
N LEU A 107 16.00 2.85 3.69
CA LEU A 107 14.85 2.89 4.60
C LEU A 107 15.18 3.59 5.92
N ALA A 108 16.37 3.36 6.47
CA ALA A 108 16.84 4.04 7.68
C ALA A 108 16.99 5.55 7.45
N GLY A 109 17.54 5.96 6.29
CA GLY A 109 17.66 7.36 5.89
C GLY A 109 16.29 8.02 5.69
N ALA A 110 15.38 7.37 4.97
CA ALA A 110 14.01 7.85 4.79
C ALA A 110 13.26 7.96 6.13
N GLY A 111 13.41 6.95 7.01
CA GLY A 111 12.84 6.96 8.35
C GLY A 111 13.40 8.09 9.23
N TYR A 112 14.71 8.32 9.16
CA TYR A 112 15.35 9.45 9.85
C TYR A 112 14.84 10.80 9.35
N LEU A 113 14.69 10.97 8.03
CA LEU A 113 14.11 12.18 7.45
C LEU A 113 12.66 12.40 7.90
N LEU A 114 11.82 11.36 7.86
CA LEU A 114 10.42 11.45 8.31
C LEU A 114 10.30 11.77 9.81
N LEU A 115 11.10 11.12 10.65
CA LEU A 115 11.12 11.38 12.10
C LEU A 115 11.54 12.83 12.41
N ASN A 116 12.55 13.34 11.71
CA ASN A 116 13.01 14.72 11.92
C ASN A 116 12.07 15.76 11.30
N ALA A 117 11.36 15.42 10.22
CA ALA A 117 10.44 16.32 9.55
C ALA A 117 9.21 16.66 10.42
N HIS A 118 8.84 15.83 11.41
CA HIS A 118 7.77 16.18 12.36
C HIS A 118 8.07 17.45 13.18
N SER A 119 9.36 17.78 13.33
CA SER A 119 9.83 18.98 14.04
C SER A 119 9.64 20.27 13.23
N ASN A 120 9.44 20.17 11.91
CA ASN A 120 9.26 21.31 11.01
C ASN A 120 8.28 20.97 9.87
N PRO A 121 7.00 21.38 9.96
CA PRO A 121 5.99 21.09 8.95
C PRO A 121 6.36 21.55 7.54
N GLN A 122 7.13 22.63 7.41
CA GLN A 122 7.59 23.14 6.11
C GLN A 122 8.69 22.25 5.49
N ALA A 123 9.40 21.49 6.31
CA ALA A 123 10.38 20.51 5.83
C ALA A 123 9.69 19.26 5.27
N ILE A 124 8.51 18.88 5.78
CA ILE A 124 7.73 17.75 5.25
C ILE A 124 7.37 18.00 3.79
N GLU A 125 6.79 19.15 3.46
CA GLU A 125 6.39 19.48 2.08
C GLU A 125 7.59 19.52 1.12
N ARG A 126 8.75 20.00 1.60
CA ARG A 126 9.98 20.08 0.81
C ARG A 126 10.69 18.74 0.63
N LEU A 127 10.56 17.82 1.58
CA LEU A 127 11.26 16.55 1.58
C LEU A 127 10.41 15.39 1.05
N LEU A 128 9.08 15.49 1.10
CA LEU A 128 8.18 14.43 0.67
C LEU A 128 8.28 14.18 -0.84
N ALA A 129 8.28 15.25 -1.65
CA ALA A 129 8.37 15.11 -3.10
C ALA A 129 9.72 14.53 -3.57
N PRO A 130 10.89 15.00 -3.09
CA PRO A 130 12.17 14.36 -3.38
C PRO A 130 12.28 12.92 -2.87
N ALA A 131 11.74 12.62 -1.69
CA ALA A 131 11.75 11.25 -1.15
C ALA A 131 10.89 10.29 -1.99
N LEU A 132 9.72 10.74 -2.45
CA LEU A 132 8.88 9.97 -3.37
C LEU A 132 9.53 9.79 -4.73
N ALA A 133 10.14 10.84 -5.28
CA ALA A 133 10.88 10.78 -6.55
C ALA A 133 12.06 9.80 -6.47
N LEU A 134 12.80 9.79 -5.36
CA LEU A 134 13.86 8.82 -5.08
C LEU A 134 13.30 7.40 -5.06
N LEU A 135 12.19 7.15 -4.36
CA LEU A 135 11.57 5.82 -4.31
C LEU A 135 11.12 5.35 -5.70
N VAL A 136 10.48 6.22 -6.48
CA VAL A 136 10.06 5.91 -7.86
C VAL A 136 11.26 5.62 -8.74
N MET A 137 12.30 6.46 -8.69
CA MET A 137 13.52 6.26 -9.49
C MET A 137 14.25 4.95 -9.12
N VAL A 138 14.30 4.60 -7.84
CA VAL A 138 14.85 3.32 -7.37
C VAL A 138 14.03 2.15 -7.94
N ILE A 139 12.70 2.24 -7.92
CA ILE A 139 11.82 1.22 -8.49
C ILE A 139 12.03 1.10 -10.00
N ASP A 140 12.08 2.22 -10.73
CA ASP A 140 12.27 2.23 -12.17
C ASP A 140 13.62 1.63 -12.56
N ALA A 141 14.69 2.03 -11.86
CA ALA A 141 16.02 1.48 -12.09
C ALA A 141 16.08 -0.02 -11.78
N MET A 142 15.46 -0.48 -10.69
CA MET A 142 15.36 -1.92 -10.40
C MET A 142 14.59 -2.67 -11.48
N THR A 143 13.47 -2.12 -11.96
CA THR A 143 12.67 -2.72 -13.04
C THR A 143 13.50 -2.88 -14.31
N ILE A 144 14.18 -1.81 -14.73
CA ILE A 144 15.04 -1.82 -15.93
C ILE A 144 16.18 -2.83 -15.78
N MET A 145 16.84 -2.87 -14.63
CA MET A 145 17.94 -3.81 -14.40
C MET A 145 17.47 -5.27 -14.36
N LEU A 146 16.27 -5.53 -13.82
CA LEU A 146 15.67 -6.87 -13.82
C LEU A 146 15.26 -7.30 -15.22
N GLU A 147 14.63 -6.42 -16.01
CA GLU A 147 14.27 -6.71 -17.40
C GLU A 147 15.52 -6.99 -18.25
N GLN A 148 16.60 -6.22 -18.07
CA GLN A 148 17.88 -6.48 -18.74
C GLN A 148 18.53 -7.78 -18.27
N ALA A 149 18.47 -8.09 -16.98
CA ALA A 149 19.00 -9.35 -16.45
C ALA A 149 18.21 -10.55 -16.99
N GLU A 150 16.88 -10.47 -17.08
CA GLU A 150 16.04 -11.52 -17.67
C GLU A 150 16.35 -11.70 -19.16
N ALA A 151 16.49 -10.61 -19.91
CA ALA A 151 16.84 -10.67 -21.33
C ALA A 151 18.23 -11.30 -21.56
N LEU A 152 19.20 -10.96 -20.71
CA LEU A 152 20.56 -11.51 -20.79
C LEU A 152 20.65 -12.96 -20.29
N TYR A 153 19.74 -13.40 -19.43
CA TYR A 153 19.78 -14.72 -18.84
C TYR A 153 19.62 -15.83 -19.89
N GLU A 154 18.80 -15.61 -20.92
CA GLU A 154 18.61 -16.57 -22.00
C GLU A 154 19.88 -16.79 -22.83
N ASP A 155 20.73 -15.76 -22.94
CA ASP A 155 21.97 -15.78 -23.73
C ASP A 155 23.21 -16.15 -22.90
N ASP A 156 23.37 -15.55 -21.71
CA ASP A 156 24.49 -15.77 -20.78
C ASP A 156 24.04 -15.59 -19.31
N PRO A 157 23.77 -16.69 -18.60
CA PRO A 157 23.39 -16.67 -17.19
C PRO A 157 24.43 -16.03 -16.26
N GLN A 158 25.72 -16.11 -16.61
CA GLN A 158 26.79 -15.52 -15.79
C GLN A 158 26.79 -14.00 -15.91
N LEU A 159 26.53 -13.49 -17.11
CA LEU A 159 26.40 -12.06 -17.36
C LEU A 159 25.17 -11.48 -16.66
N ALA A 160 24.04 -12.19 -16.70
CA ALA A 160 22.82 -11.81 -15.97
C ALA A 160 23.07 -11.72 -14.45
N LEU A 161 23.78 -12.70 -13.88
CA LEU A 161 24.20 -12.67 -12.48
C LEU A 161 25.13 -11.49 -12.18
N ALA A 162 26.10 -11.21 -13.05
CA ALA A 162 26.98 -10.05 -12.90
C ALA A 162 26.17 -8.73 -12.90
N LEU A 163 25.18 -8.60 -13.78
CA LEU A 163 24.29 -7.44 -13.83
C LEU A 163 23.49 -7.26 -12.53
N LEU A 164 22.94 -8.36 -11.99
CA LEU A 164 22.22 -8.35 -10.71
C LEU A 164 23.11 -7.94 -9.53
N THR A 165 24.41 -8.31 -9.54
CA THR A 165 25.34 -7.88 -8.49
C THR A 165 25.65 -6.38 -8.50
N LEU A 166 25.39 -5.69 -9.61
CA LEU A 166 25.57 -4.24 -9.74
C LEU A 166 24.36 -3.44 -9.23
N ILE A 167 23.21 -4.08 -9.01
CA ILE A 167 21.99 -3.42 -8.48
C ILE A 167 22.29 -2.70 -7.15
N PRO A 168 22.92 -3.34 -6.16
CA PRO A 168 23.35 -2.68 -4.92
C PRO A 168 24.11 -1.37 -5.11
N SER A 169 25.16 -1.39 -5.93
CA SER A 169 26.06 -0.26 -6.12
C SER A 169 25.39 0.89 -6.87
N THR A 170 24.58 0.57 -7.88
CA THR A 170 23.83 1.57 -8.66
C THR A 170 22.76 2.25 -7.81
N LEU A 171 22.02 1.50 -7.00
CA LEU A 171 21.04 2.05 -6.06
C LEU A 171 21.68 3.00 -5.04
N LEU A 172 22.85 2.63 -4.52
CA LEU A 172 23.57 3.44 -3.53
C LEU A 172 24.09 4.74 -4.17
N LEU A 173 24.57 4.69 -5.41
CA LEU A 173 25.06 5.85 -6.14
C LEU A 173 23.93 6.82 -6.49
N MET A 174 22.75 6.32 -6.90
CA MET A 174 21.56 7.16 -7.11
C MET A 174 21.08 7.81 -5.81
N ALA A 175 21.09 7.08 -4.70
CA ALA A 175 20.74 7.62 -3.41
C ALA A 175 21.69 8.75 -2.99
N GLN A 176 22.99 8.58 -3.23
CA GLN A 176 24.01 9.57 -2.92
C GLN A 176 23.84 10.85 -3.74
N GLU A 177 23.62 10.74 -5.05
CA GLU A 177 23.38 11.89 -5.93
C GLU A 177 22.14 12.70 -5.51
N ILE A 178 21.05 12.02 -5.17
CA ILE A 178 19.81 12.72 -4.77
C ILE A 178 19.96 13.39 -3.40
N LEU A 179 20.64 12.74 -2.44
CA LEU A 179 20.92 13.35 -1.15
C LEU A 179 21.82 14.59 -1.29
N GLN A 180 22.84 14.53 -2.15
CA GLN A 180 23.69 15.69 -2.45
C GLN A 180 22.93 16.80 -3.18
N GLY A 181 22.02 16.46 -4.10
CA GLY A 181 21.14 17.42 -4.78
C GLY A 181 20.20 18.15 -3.82
N ALA A 182 19.69 17.43 -2.82
CA ALA A 182 18.85 18.00 -1.76
C ALA A 182 19.64 18.94 -0.82
N GLU A 183 20.89 18.63 -0.49
CA GLU A 183 21.76 19.50 0.30
C GLU A 183 22.16 20.80 -0.45
N ASN A 184 22.29 20.73 -1.78
CA ASN A 184 22.66 21.85 -2.63
C ASN A 184 21.48 22.75 -3.05
N GLY A 185 20.24 22.44 -2.63
CA GLY A 185 19.05 23.23 -2.93
C GLY A 185 18.64 23.23 -4.41
N GLN A 186 18.99 22.18 -5.17
CA GLN A 186 18.69 22.05 -6.59
C GLN A 186 17.42 21.23 -6.90
N LEU A 187 16.65 20.85 -5.88
CA LEU A 187 15.40 20.09 -5.97
C LEU A 187 14.28 20.79 -5.19
#